data_AF-A0A522UIA0-F1
#
_entry.id   AF-A0A522UIA0-F1
#
_cell.length_a   1.000
_cell.length_b   1.000
_cell.length_c   1.000
_cell.angle_alpha   90.00
_cell.angle_beta   90.00
_cell.angle_gamma   90.00
#
_symmetry.space_group_name_H-M   'P 1'
#
loop_
_entity.id
_entity.type
_entity.pdbx_description
1 polymer ?
#
loop_
_entity_poly.entity_id
_entity_poly.type
_entity_poly.pdbx_seq_one_letter_code
_entity_poly.pdbx_strand_id
1 'polypeptide(L)'
;MGSLRIFGCLLLSVVLSGCFIQSFHPFYTEGSLIDLPEITGAWQLVSQGSENLADQYREPWQFEKNRIWTFEKGVSSRLDVKYFRVEGTLFADLVMAEPEEGSGPNKWWLLHTVPVHSVCKVQLSGDTVSFNPLNGDWLIGQIKKKKIILSSMQLDEKGEHTVLTASSKELSDFLKKYRDDAGAFPKDNAYTFRRPAAEGKDLKRP
;
A
#
# COMPACT_ATOMS: atom_id res chain seq x y z
N MET A 1 -48.77 17.93 -22.49
CA MET A 1 -47.55 18.69 -22.88
C MET A 1 -46.99 19.36 -21.65
N GLY A 2 -45.82 18.93 -21.21
CA GLY A 2 -45.10 19.49 -20.06
C GLY A 2 -43.80 18.71 -19.92
N SER A 3 -42.71 19.29 -20.42
CA SER A 3 -41.45 18.65 -20.78
C SER A 3 -40.79 17.88 -19.64
N LEU A 4 -40.47 16.61 -19.90
CA LEU A 4 -39.53 15.81 -19.13
C LEU A 4 -38.12 16.39 -19.32
N ARG A 5 -37.61 17.11 -18.32
CA ARG A 5 -36.21 17.56 -18.30
C ARG A 5 -35.34 16.41 -17.79
N ILE A 6 -34.94 15.53 -18.69
CA ILE A 6 -33.82 14.60 -18.47
C ILE A 6 -32.56 15.46 -18.45
N PHE A 7 -32.21 16.00 -17.29
CA PHE A 7 -30.85 16.51 -17.08
C PHE A 7 -29.96 15.28 -16.94
N GLY A 8 -29.24 14.98 -18.02
CA GLY A 8 -28.14 14.02 -18.00
C GLY A 8 -27.08 14.50 -17.03
N CYS A 9 -27.14 14.01 -15.80
CA CYS A 9 -25.97 14.02 -14.92
C CYS A 9 -25.23 12.72 -15.17
N LEU A 10 -24.09 12.88 -15.85
CA LEU A 10 -22.93 12.00 -15.89
C LEU A 10 -23.09 10.67 -15.17
N LEU A 11 -23.28 9.66 -16.01
CA LEU A 11 -22.56 8.40 -15.96
C LEU A 11 -21.25 8.50 -15.16
N LEU A 12 -21.08 7.49 -14.30
CA LEU A 12 -19.80 6.89 -13.92
C LEU A 12 -18.99 7.55 -12.81
N SER A 13 -19.59 7.69 -11.63
CA SER A 13 -18.85 7.56 -10.37
C SER A 13 -18.42 6.10 -10.14
N VAL A 14 -17.60 5.51 -11.03
CA VAL A 14 -16.78 4.38 -10.57
C VAL A 14 -15.70 5.02 -9.72
N VAL A 15 -15.99 5.16 -8.44
CA VAL A 15 -14.96 5.32 -7.42
C VAL A 15 -14.21 3.98 -7.44
N LEU A 16 -13.25 3.84 -8.35
CA LEU A 16 -12.28 2.75 -8.31
C LEU A 16 -11.40 3.04 -7.10
N SER A 17 -11.88 2.66 -5.93
CA SER A 17 -11.02 2.33 -4.80
C SER A 17 -10.18 1.15 -5.28
N GLY A 18 -9.06 1.46 -5.95
CA GLY A 18 -8.21 0.46 -6.57
C GLY A 18 -7.92 -0.65 -5.57
N CYS A 19 -8.30 -1.89 -5.91
CA CYS A 19 -8.05 -3.01 -5.02
C CYS A 19 -6.55 -3.10 -4.72
N PHE A 20 -6.18 -3.22 -3.44
CA PHE A 20 -4.82 -3.54 -3.04
C PHE A 20 -4.54 -4.98 -3.43
N ILE A 21 -3.80 -5.20 -4.51
CA ILE A 21 -3.40 -6.56 -4.88
C ILE A 21 -2.36 -7.09 -3.90
N GLN A 22 -2.56 -8.32 -3.47
CA GLN A 22 -1.72 -8.99 -2.49
C GLN A 22 -0.98 -10.17 -3.11
N SER A 23 0.13 -10.60 -2.51
CA SER A 23 0.88 -11.79 -2.90
C SER A 23 1.24 -12.67 -1.71
N PHE A 24 1.30 -13.99 -1.91
CA PHE A 24 1.88 -14.89 -0.92
C PHE A 24 3.40 -14.83 -0.83
N HIS A 25 4.07 -14.25 -1.84
CA HIS A 25 5.51 -14.14 -1.88
C HIS A 25 5.94 -12.66 -1.80
N PRO A 26 7.10 -12.37 -1.20
CA PRO A 26 7.64 -11.01 -1.19
C PRO A 26 7.92 -10.49 -2.60
N PHE A 27 7.80 -9.18 -2.80
CA PHE A 27 8.10 -8.51 -4.07
C PHE A 27 9.59 -8.22 -4.29
N TYR A 28 10.44 -8.65 -3.35
CA TYR A 28 11.88 -8.44 -3.35
C TYR A 28 12.65 -9.76 -3.38
N THR A 29 13.93 -9.69 -3.75
CA THR A 29 14.90 -10.75 -3.48
C THR A 29 15.91 -10.28 -2.44
N GLU A 30 16.55 -11.18 -1.71
CA GLU A 30 17.50 -10.83 -0.63
C GLU A 30 18.58 -9.84 -1.10
N GLY A 31 19.11 -10.00 -2.32
CA GLY A 31 20.13 -9.10 -2.89
C GLY A 31 19.63 -7.71 -3.28
N SER A 32 18.32 -7.45 -3.22
CA SER A 32 17.71 -6.15 -3.55
C SER A 32 17.38 -5.30 -2.32
N LEU A 33 17.45 -5.88 -1.12
CA LEU A 33 17.14 -5.21 0.14
C LEU A 33 18.12 -4.08 0.41
N ILE A 34 17.60 -3.02 1.04
CA ILE A 34 18.41 -1.89 1.48
C ILE A 34 18.04 -1.48 2.90
N ASP A 35 18.99 -0.86 3.60
CA ASP A 35 18.69 -0.05 4.78
C ASP A 35 18.26 1.35 4.33
N LEU A 36 17.20 1.88 4.97
CA LEU A 36 16.64 3.20 4.68
C LEU A 36 16.50 4.04 5.97
N PRO A 37 17.60 4.35 6.68
CA PRO A 37 17.56 5.02 7.98
C PRO A 37 16.84 6.39 7.92
N GLU A 38 16.96 7.10 6.80
CA GLU A 38 16.35 8.40 6.58
C GLU A 38 14.81 8.40 6.65
N ILE A 39 14.17 7.23 6.51
CA ILE A 39 12.71 7.13 6.64
C ILE A 39 12.25 7.04 8.09
N THR A 40 13.16 6.83 9.05
CA THR A 40 12.79 6.63 10.46
C THR A 40 12.22 7.93 11.05
N GLY A 41 11.21 7.80 11.90
CA GLY A 41 10.61 8.92 12.64
C GLY A 41 9.09 8.98 12.51
N ALA A 42 8.53 10.06 13.05
CA ALA A 42 7.11 10.35 12.94
C ALA A 42 6.77 10.95 11.57
N TRP A 43 5.65 10.51 10.99
CA TRP A 43 5.16 10.90 9.68
C TRP A 43 3.65 11.13 9.71
N GLN A 44 3.24 12.35 9.42
CA GLN A 44 1.85 12.76 9.36
C GLN A 44 1.27 12.43 7.99
N LEU A 45 0.23 11.59 7.91
CA LEU A 45 -0.53 11.40 6.67
C LEU A 45 -1.26 12.71 6.34
N VAL A 46 -1.02 13.25 5.14
CA VAL A 46 -1.58 14.54 4.72
C VAL A 46 -2.50 14.45 3.51
N SER A 47 -2.29 13.49 2.62
CA SER A 47 -3.13 13.33 1.44
C SER A 47 -3.09 11.92 0.84
N GLN A 48 -4.12 11.60 0.06
CA GLN A 48 -4.11 10.50 -0.91
C GLN A 48 -4.45 11.09 -2.28
N GLY A 49 -3.50 11.05 -3.21
CA GLY A 49 -3.65 11.77 -4.48
C GLY A 49 -3.97 13.25 -4.25
N SER A 50 -5.10 13.72 -4.80
CA SER A 50 -5.60 15.08 -4.59
C SER A 50 -6.45 15.26 -3.32
N GLU A 51 -6.83 14.18 -2.64
CA GLU A 51 -7.65 14.25 -1.43
C GLU A 51 -6.82 14.67 -0.22
N ASN A 52 -7.26 15.69 0.51
CA ASN A 52 -6.63 16.12 1.75
C ASN A 52 -7.15 15.28 2.93
N LEU A 53 -6.23 14.64 3.64
CA LEU A 53 -6.50 13.72 4.74
C LEU A 53 -6.02 14.23 6.10
N ALA A 54 -5.39 15.42 6.16
CA ALA A 54 -4.73 15.91 7.37
C ALA A 54 -5.67 16.03 8.58
N ASP A 55 -6.93 16.43 8.36
CA ASP A 55 -7.91 16.55 9.45
C ASP A 55 -8.47 15.21 9.93
N GLN A 56 -8.47 14.19 9.05
CA GLN A 56 -9.03 12.87 9.29
C GLN A 56 -8.06 11.98 10.09
N TYR A 57 -6.76 12.14 9.85
CA TYR A 57 -5.69 11.37 10.47
C TYR A 57 -4.78 12.31 11.26
N ARG A 58 -5.09 12.59 12.53
CA ARG A 58 -4.30 13.55 13.33
C ARG A 58 -3.09 12.95 14.05
N GLU A 59 -3.06 11.62 14.16
CA GLU A 59 -1.98 10.91 14.82
C GLU A 59 -0.90 10.54 13.80
N PRO A 60 0.36 10.95 14.00
CA PRO A 60 1.42 10.63 13.08
C PRO A 60 1.76 9.14 13.17
N TRP A 61 2.02 8.53 12.02
CA TRP A 61 2.54 7.17 11.94
C TRP A 61 4.01 7.15 12.35
N GLN A 62 4.44 6.08 13.03
CA GLN A 62 5.82 5.93 13.47
C GLN A 62 6.53 4.91 12.58
N PHE A 63 7.51 5.38 11.82
CA PHE A 63 8.29 4.54 10.92
C PHE A 63 9.60 4.15 11.59
N GLU A 64 9.94 2.88 11.52
CA GLU A 64 11.15 2.25 12.03
C GLU A 64 11.84 1.45 10.91
N LYS A 65 13.03 0.92 11.19
CA LYS A 65 13.86 0.21 10.19
C LYS A 65 13.11 -0.89 9.43
N ASN A 66 12.37 -1.74 10.15
CA ASN A 66 11.65 -2.89 9.57
C ASN A 66 10.16 -2.89 9.94
N ARG A 67 9.64 -1.76 10.44
CA ARG A 67 8.29 -1.70 10.99
C ARG A 67 7.66 -0.33 10.78
N ILE A 68 6.35 -0.33 10.54
CA ILE A 68 5.53 0.87 10.49
C ILE A 68 4.40 0.69 11.49
N TRP A 69 4.29 1.62 12.44
CA TRP A 69 3.11 1.79 13.26
C TRP A 69 2.12 2.69 12.54
N THR A 70 0.96 2.13 12.23
CA THR A 70 -0.15 2.84 11.63
C THR A 70 -1.10 3.32 12.72
N PHE A 71 -1.77 4.44 12.46
CA PHE A 71 -2.79 5.01 13.33
C PHE A 71 -4.01 5.41 12.50
N GLU A 72 -5.18 4.94 12.92
CA GLU A 72 -6.46 5.29 12.33
C GLU A 72 -7.51 5.38 13.44
N LYS A 73 -8.13 6.56 13.59
CA LYS A 73 -9.26 6.79 14.51
C LYS A 73 -9.00 6.30 15.95
N GLY A 74 -7.81 6.58 16.49
CA GLY A 74 -7.40 6.17 17.85
C GLY A 74 -7.02 4.70 18.00
N VAL A 75 -7.00 3.93 16.90
CA VAL A 75 -6.51 2.55 16.86
C VAL A 75 -5.14 2.55 16.21
N SER A 76 -4.18 1.87 16.87
CA SER A 76 -2.87 1.62 16.29
C SER A 76 -2.75 0.18 15.83
N SER A 77 -1.92 -0.04 14.80
CA SER A 77 -1.57 -1.36 14.29
C SER A 77 -0.17 -1.33 13.70
N ARG A 78 0.35 -2.50 13.34
CA ARG A 78 1.73 -2.63 12.89
C ARG A 78 1.82 -3.40 11.58
N LEU A 79 2.70 -2.94 10.72
CA LEU A 79 3.14 -3.62 9.51
C LEU A 79 4.63 -3.87 9.63
N ASP A 80 5.08 -5.08 9.29
CA ASP A 80 6.49 -5.29 8.99
C ASP A 80 6.74 -4.80 7.56
N VAL A 81 7.86 -4.09 7.38
CA VAL A 81 8.24 -3.47 6.12
C VAL A 81 9.65 -3.87 5.71
N LYS A 82 9.82 -4.13 4.42
CA LYS A 82 11.13 -4.30 3.79
C LYS A 82 11.30 -3.30 2.65
N TYR A 83 12.34 -2.49 2.74
CA TYR A 83 12.71 -1.55 1.69
C TYR A 83 13.71 -2.20 0.74
N PHE A 84 13.50 -2.00 -0.56
CA PHE A 84 14.33 -2.62 -1.59
C PHE A 84 14.40 -1.76 -2.85
N ARG A 85 15.39 -2.02 -3.70
CA ARG A 85 15.52 -1.34 -5.00
C ARG A 85 15.41 -2.29 -6.17
N VAL A 86 14.70 -1.85 -7.20
CA VAL A 86 14.68 -2.49 -8.52
C VAL A 86 15.05 -1.43 -9.55
N GLU A 87 16.20 -1.61 -10.22
CA GLU A 87 16.70 -0.66 -11.23
C GLU A 87 16.69 0.80 -10.73
N GLY A 88 17.21 1.02 -9.52
CA GLY A 88 17.27 2.34 -8.88
C GLY A 88 15.97 2.83 -8.24
N THR A 89 14.80 2.28 -8.62
CA THR A 89 13.51 2.64 -8.03
C THR A 89 13.34 2.03 -6.65
N LEU A 90 12.93 2.85 -5.67
CA LEU A 90 12.68 2.43 -4.29
C LEU A 90 11.26 1.86 -4.15
N PHE A 91 11.17 0.72 -3.49
CA PHE A 91 9.91 0.06 -3.13
C PHE A 91 9.88 -0.29 -1.64
N ALA A 92 8.68 -0.45 -1.11
CA ALA A 92 8.41 -1.04 0.18
C ALA A 92 7.48 -2.24 0.00
N ASP A 93 7.89 -3.38 0.53
CA ASP A 93 7.08 -4.56 0.70
C ASP A 93 6.50 -4.55 2.12
N LEU A 94 5.18 -4.66 2.23
CA LEU A 94 4.42 -4.52 3.46
C LEU A 94 3.65 -5.80 3.74
N VAL A 95 3.78 -6.31 4.96
CA VAL A 95 3.04 -7.48 5.46
C VAL A 95 2.54 -7.19 6.87
N MET A 96 1.45 -7.86 7.27
CA MET A 96 0.97 -7.75 8.65
C MET A 96 2.06 -8.18 9.63
N ALA A 97 2.27 -7.40 10.70
CA ALA A 97 3.11 -7.84 11.81
C ALA A 97 2.32 -8.81 12.69
N GLU A 98 3.01 -9.75 13.33
CA GLU A 98 2.38 -10.59 14.35
C GLU A 98 1.80 -9.71 15.47
N PRO A 99 0.62 -10.05 16.04
CA PRO A 99 0.07 -9.34 17.19
C PRO A 99 1.01 -9.41 18.41
N GLU A 100 1.04 -8.37 19.26
CA GLU A 100 1.74 -8.50 20.54
C GLU A 100 0.96 -9.44 21.46
N GLU A 101 1.68 -10.17 22.31
CA GLU A 101 1.06 -11.00 23.32
C GLU A 101 0.13 -10.16 24.23
N GLY A 102 -1.11 -10.62 24.40
CA GLY A 102 -2.13 -9.89 25.17
C GLY A 102 -2.83 -8.75 24.41
N SER A 103 -2.50 -8.53 23.14
CA SER A 103 -3.14 -7.56 22.25
C SER A 103 -3.71 -8.22 20.99
N GLY A 104 -4.75 -7.63 20.40
CA GLY A 104 -5.28 -8.06 19.11
C GLY A 104 -6.06 -9.40 19.13
N PRO A 105 -6.27 -10.03 17.96
CA PRO A 105 -7.00 -11.28 17.87
C PRO A 105 -6.24 -12.42 18.56
N ASN A 106 -6.99 -13.33 19.21
CA ASN A 106 -6.38 -14.47 19.89
C ASN A 106 -5.72 -15.46 18.91
N LYS A 107 -4.91 -16.39 19.45
CA LYS A 107 -4.17 -17.38 18.65
C LYS A 107 -5.09 -18.24 17.76
N TRP A 108 -6.30 -18.56 18.21
CA TRP A 108 -7.26 -19.36 17.43
C TRP A 108 -7.74 -18.62 16.18
N TRP A 109 -7.95 -17.31 16.29
CA TRP A 109 -8.26 -16.48 15.14
C TRP A 109 -7.05 -16.38 14.19
N LEU A 110 -5.85 -16.17 14.74
CA LEU A 110 -4.60 -16.06 13.96
C LEU A 110 -4.30 -17.33 13.14
N LEU A 111 -4.66 -18.52 13.62
CA LEU A 111 -4.52 -19.79 12.86
C LEU A 111 -5.26 -19.80 11.52
N HIS A 112 -6.26 -18.94 11.36
CA HIS A 112 -7.06 -18.83 10.14
C HIS A 112 -6.59 -17.67 9.24
N THR A 113 -5.42 -17.10 9.53
CA THR A 113 -4.82 -16.03 8.73
C THR A 113 -3.53 -16.48 8.06
N VAL A 114 -3.34 -16.03 6.82
CA VAL A 114 -2.09 -16.20 6.08
C VAL A 114 -1.53 -14.80 5.82
N PRO A 115 -0.30 -14.49 6.25
CA PRO A 115 0.31 -13.21 5.95
C PRO A 115 0.48 -13.07 4.44
N VAL A 116 0.10 -11.92 3.92
CA VAL A 116 0.23 -11.59 2.50
C VAL A 116 0.94 -10.26 2.34
N HIS A 117 1.72 -10.19 1.28
CA HIS A 117 2.56 -9.06 0.92
C HIS A 117 1.80 -8.09 0.00
N SER A 118 2.04 -6.81 0.20
CA SER A 118 1.64 -5.75 -0.72
C SER A 118 2.83 -4.87 -1.01
N VAL A 119 2.84 -4.20 -2.16
CA VAL A 119 3.98 -3.39 -2.59
C VAL A 119 3.58 -1.95 -2.91
N CYS A 120 4.42 -1.03 -2.45
CA CYS A 120 4.33 0.38 -2.76
C CYS A 120 5.62 0.86 -3.43
N LYS A 121 5.50 1.64 -4.51
CA LYS A 121 6.60 2.49 -4.98
C LYS A 121 6.76 3.64 -3.99
N VAL A 122 7.98 3.87 -3.52
CA VAL A 122 8.26 4.88 -2.50
C VAL A 122 9.05 6.04 -3.11
N GLN A 123 8.63 7.26 -2.78
CA GLN A 123 9.40 8.47 -3.08
C GLN A 123 9.65 9.20 -1.78
N LEU A 124 10.91 9.40 -1.43
CA LEU A 124 11.33 10.10 -0.23
C LEU A 124 12.15 11.32 -0.65
N SER A 125 11.76 12.49 -0.19
CA SER A 125 12.42 13.76 -0.48
C SER A 125 12.32 14.70 0.72
N GLY A 126 13.42 14.81 1.47
CA GLY A 126 13.50 15.62 2.68
C GLY A 126 12.41 15.24 3.69
N ASP A 127 11.48 16.16 3.91
CA ASP A 127 10.39 16.03 4.88
C ASP A 127 9.10 15.45 4.30
N THR A 128 9.14 14.90 3.08
CA THR A 128 7.98 14.27 2.43
C THR A 128 8.32 12.84 2.00
N VAL A 129 7.41 11.91 2.29
CA VAL A 129 7.45 10.55 1.76
C VAL A 129 6.10 10.19 1.17
N SER A 130 6.08 9.53 0.01
CA SER A 130 4.86 9.00 -0.57
C SER A 130 4.97 7.49 -0.80
N PHE A 131 3.91 6.77 -0.48
CA PHE A 131 3.71 5.36 -0.80
C PHE A 131 2.65 5.26 -1.88
N ASN A 132 3.08 4.92 -3.10
CA ASN A 132 2.20 4.67 -4.22
C ASN A 132 1.96 3.16 -4.34
N PRO A 133 0.79 2.65 -3.91
CA PRO A 133 0.51 1.22 -4.00
C PRO A 133 0.41 0.76 -5.45
N LEU A 134 0.74 -0.50 -5.69
CA LEU A 134 0.46 -1.17 -6.95
C LEU A 134 -1.06 -1.24 -7.18
N ASN A 135 -1.50 -0.75 -8.34
CA ASN A 135 -2.90 -0.76 -8.73
C ASN A 135 -3.36 -2.18 -9.11
N GLY A 136 -4.11 -2.82 -8.21
CA GLY A 136 -4.60 -4.18 -8.43
C GLY A 136 -5.60 -4.29 -9.57
N ASP A 137 -6.51 -3.34 -9.73
CA ASP A 137 -7.51 -3.35 -10.81
C ASP A 137 -6.82 -3.27 -12.18
N TRP A 138 -5.80 -2.42 -12.29
CA TRP A 138 -4.99 -2.34 -13.50
C TRP A 138 -4.28 -3.67 -13.76
N LEU A 139 -3.60 -4.25 -12.77
CA LEU A 139 -2.84 -5.48 -12.93
C LEU A 139 -3.74 -6.66 -13.32
N ILE A 140 -4.85 -6.86 -12.59
CA ILE A 140 -5.85 -7.88 -12.90
C ILE A 140 -6.40 -7.66 -14.31
N GLY A 141 -6.66 -6.41 -14.69
CA GLY A 141 -7.07 -6.05 -16.05
C GLY A 141 -6.04 -6.45 -17.12
N GLN A 142 -4.74 -6.25 -16.87
CA GLN A 142 -3.68 -6.66 -17.79
C GLN A 142 -3.52 -8.19 -17.86
N ILE A 143 -3.69 -8.89 -16.74
CA ILE A 143 -3.65 -10.37 -16.66
C ILE A 143 -4.82 -10.97 -17.44
N LYS A 144 -6.05 -10.46 -17.23
CA LYS A 144 -7.25 -10.88 -17.98
C LYS A 144 -7.09 -10.68 -19.49
N LYS A 145 -6.43 -9.58 -19.90
CA LYS A 145 -6.08 -9.28 -21.30
C LYS A 145 -4.88 -10.08 -21.83
N LYS A 146 -4.27 -10.95 -21.02
CA LYS A 146 -3.06 -11.74 -21.32
C LYS A 146 -1.85 -10.88 -21.73
N LYS A 147 -1.82 -9.60 -21.35
CA LYS A 147 -0.69 -8.69 -21.58
C LYS A 147 0.41 -8.87 -20.54
N ILE A 148 0.02 -9.31 -19.35
CA ILE A 148 0.91 -9.67 -18.25
C ILE A 148 0.64 -11.12 -17.91
N ILE A 149 1.70 -11.91 -17.87
CA ILE A 149 1.68 -13.29 -17.42
C ILE A 149 2.31 -13.28 -16.04
N LEU A 150 1.47 -13.43 -15.02
CA LEU A 150 1.89 -13.48 -13.63
C LEU A 150 0.95 -14.47 -12.92
N SER A 151 1.52 -15.45 -12.22
CA SER A 151 0.73 -16.47 -11.54
C SER A 151 -0.15 -15.83 -10.46
N SER A 152 -1.44 -16.17 -10.49
CA SER A 152 -2.46 -15.61 -9.59
C SER A 152 -3.58 -16.61 -9.37
N MET A 153 -4.24 -16.51 -8.23
CA MET A 153 -5.37 -17.36 -7.83
C MET A 153 -6.56 -16.49 -7.44
N GLN A 154 -7.75 -16.86 -7.92
CA GLN A 154 -9.01 -16.26 -7.45
C GLN A 154 -9.45 -16.98 -6.17
N LEU A 155 -9.78 -16.21 -5.14
CA LEU A 155 -10.18 -16.73 -3.83
C LEU A 155 -11.70 -16.84 -3.68
N ASP A 156 -12.46 -16.18 -4.56
CA ASP A 156 -13.92 -16.26 -4.59
C ASP A 156 -14.42 -16.55 -6.01
N GLU A 157 -15.67 -17.01 -6.08
CA GLU A 157 -16.33 -17.38 -7.35
C GLU A 157 -16.62 -16.17 -8.26
N LYS A 158 -16.67 -14.95 -7.70
CA LYS A 158 -16.93 -13.71 -8.44
C LYS A 158 -15.66 -13.11 -9.05
N GLY A 159 -14.49 -13.61 -8.67
CA GLY A 159 -13.18 -13.11 -9.05
C GLY A 159 -12.87 -11.71 -8.50
N GLU A 160 -13.50 -11.30 -7.40
CA GLU A 160 -13.31 -9.98 -6.77
C GLU A 160 -12.02 -9.97 -5.93
N HIS A 161 -11.66 -11.10 -5.32
CA HIS A 161 -10.43 -11.29 -4.58
C HIS A 161 -9.46 -12.16 -5.38
N THR A 162 -8.42 -11.54 -5.91
CA THR A 162 -7.30 -12.23 -6.57
C THR A 162 -6.04 -12.04 -5.73
N VAL A 163 -5.30 -13.13 -5.51
CA VAL A 163 -3.99 -13.11 -4.86
C VAL A 163 -2.91 -13.58 -5.84
N LEU A 164 -1.76 -12.92 -5.84
CA LEU A 164 -0.62 -13.31 -6.65
C LEU A 164 0.11 -14.49 -6.01
N THR A 165 0.35 -15.52 -6.80
CA THR A 165 1.10 -16.72 -6.43
C THR A 165 2.43 -16.83 -7.16
N ALA A 166 2.78 -15.81 -7.95
CA ALA A 166 4.07 -15.70 -8.61
C ALA A 166 5.21 -15.67 -7.59
N SER A 167 6.34 -16.27 -7.95
CA SER A 167 7.55 -16.26 -7.13
C SER A 167 8.09 -14.83 -6.94
N SER A 168 8.87 -14.60 -5.88
CA SER A 168 9.53 -13.31 -5.65
C SER A 168 10.38 -12.84 -6.83
N LYS A 169 10.97 -13.78 -7.59
CA LYS A 169 11.72 -13.45 -8.81
C LYS A 169 10.79 -12.89 -9.89
N GLU A 170 9.66 -13.55 -10.16
CA GLU A 170 8.68 -13.08 -11.15
C GLU A 170 8.06 -11.74 -10.76
N LEU A 171 7.79 -11.53 -9.47
CA LEU A 171 7.31 -10.25 -8.94
C LEU A 171 8.35 -9.14 -9.11
N SER A 172 9.62 -9.44 -8.82
CA SER A 172 10.73 -8.49 -9.03
C SER A 172 10.93 -8.15 -10.52
N ASP A 173 10.84 -9.14 -11.42
CA ASP A 173 10.90 -8.94 -12.87
C ASP A 173 9.70 -8.11 -13.37
N PHE A 174 8.51 -8.34 -12.81
CA PHE A 174 7.32 -7.52 -13.06
C PHE A 174 7.56 -6.06 -12.66
N LEU A 175 8.06 -5.80 -11.45
CA LEU A 175 8.37 -4.44 -11.01
C LEU A 175 9.43 -3.80 -11.90
N LYS A 176 10.48 -4.55 -12.27
CA LYS A 176 11.50 -4.08 -13.22
C LYS A 176 10.87 -3.59 -14.52
N LYS A 177 9.87 -4.30 -15.05
CA LYS A 177 9.23 -3.94 -16.31
C LYS A 177 8.22 -2.79 -16.19
N TYR A 178 7.43 -2.73 -15.11
CA TYR A 178 6.27 -1.84 -14.99
C TYR A 178 6.41 -0.73 -13.95
N ARG A 179 7.57 -0.59 -13.28
CA ARG A 179 7.83 0.46 -12.28
C ARG A 179 7.48 1.89 -12.73
N ASP A 180 7.57 2.18 -14.02
CA ASP A 180 7.33 3.51 -14.59
C ASP A 180 6.00 3.59 -15.37
N ASP A 181 5.21 2.51 -15.37
CA ASP A 181 3.87 2.50 -15.95
C ASP A 181 2.90 3.25 -15.02
N ALA A 182 2.33 4.34 -15.53
CA ALA A 182 1.38 5.16 -14.77
C ALA A 182 0.09 4.42 -14.40
N GLY A 183 -0.25 3.33 -15.10
CA GLY A 183 -1.35 2.46 -14.74
C GLY A 183 -1.02 1.52 -13.58
N ALA A 184 0.23 1.05 -13.49
CA ALA A 184 0.71 0.22 -12.37
C ALA A 184 0.83 1.03 -11.08
N PHE A 185 1.35 2.25 -11.17
CA PHE A 185 1.54 3.17 -10.04
C PHE A 185 0.94 4.55 -10.35
N PRO A 186 -0.39 4.67 -10.33
CA PRO A 186 -1.06 5.95 -10.58
C PRO A 186 -0.82 6.90 -9.41
N LYS A 187 -0.46 8.15 -9.72
CA LYS A 187 -0.18 9.18 -8.71
C LYS A 187 -1.37 9.47 -7.80
N ASP A 188 -2.59 9.34 -8.33
CA ASP A 188 -3.81 9.61 -7.57
C ASP A 188 -4.05 8.60 -6.43
N ASN A 189 -3.35 7.44 -6.46
CA ASN A 189 -3.42 6.46 -5.38
C ASN A 189 -2.33 6.67 -4.32
N ALA A 190 -1.41 7.63 -4.50
CA ALA A 190 -0.27 7.79 -3.61
C ALA A 190 -0.68 8.41 -2.26
N TYR A 191 -0.40 7.69 -1.18
CA TYR A 191 -0.49 8.21 0.18
C TYR A 191 0.74 9.05 0.46
N THR A 192 0.55 10.33 0.76
CA THR A 192 1.64 11.27 1.04
C THR A 192 1.67 11.61 2.52
N PHE A 193 2.86 11.48 3.09
CA PHE A 193 3.16 11.83 4.47
C PHE A 193 4.17 12.96 4.51
N ARG A 194 4.11 13.76 5.58
CA ARG A 194 5.10 14.78 5.89
C ARG A 194 5.64 14.60 7.30
N ARG A 195 6.90 14.97 7.53
CA ARG A 195 7.36 15.07 8.92
C ARG A 195 6.48 16.09 9.65
N PRO A 196 6.00 15.78 10.87
CA PRO A 196 5.36 16.78 11.71
C PRO A 196 6.30 17.98 11.85
N ALA A 197 5.75 19.18 11.86
CA ALA A 197 6.51 20.34 12.30
C ALA A 197 7.11 20.00 13.68
N ALA A 198 8.32 20.46 13.97
CA ALA A 198 8.94 20.30 15.27
C ALA A 198 8.17 21.13 16.33
N GLU A 199 6.97 20.68 16.68
CA GLU A 199 6.25 21.15 17.85
C GLU A 199 6.79 20.33 19.01
N GLY A 200 7.60 20.98 19.86
CA GLY A 200 8.22 20.36 21.02
C GLY A 200 7.19 19.75 21.95
N LYS A 201 6.93 18.45 21.79
CA LYS A 201 6.30 17.60 22.80
C LYS A 201 6.88 16.20 22.69
N ASP A 202 7.60 15.82 23.74
CA ASP A 202 7.85 14.44 24.12
C ASP A 202 6.53 13.66 24.07
N LEU A 203 6.31 12.94 22.97
CA LEU A 203 5.35 11.85 22.97
C LEU A 203 6.02 10.69 23.70
N LYS A 204 5.69 10.56 24.99
CA LYS A 204 5.97 9.35 25.76
C LYS A 204 5.42 8.17 24.97
N ARG A 205 6.29 7.23 24.64
CA ARG A 205 5.89 5.90 24.19
C ARG A 205 4.98 5.28 25.26
N PRO A 206 3.90 4.57 24.89
CA PRO A 206 3.24 3.66 25.81
C PRO A 206 4.22 2.59 26.32
#